data_AF-D5M8H7-F1
#
_entry.id   AF-D5M8H7-F1
#
_cell.length_a   1.000
_cell.length_b   1.000
_cell.length_c   1.000
_cell.angle_alpha   90.00
_cell.angle_beta   90.00
_cell.angle_gamma   90.00
#
_symmetry.space_group_name_H-M   'P 1'
#
loop_
_entity.id
_entity.type
_entity.pdbx_description
1 polymer ?
#
loop_
_entity_poly.entity_id
_entity_poly.type
_entity_poly.pdbx_seq_one_letter_code
_entity_poly.pdbx_strand_id
1 'polypeptide(L)'
;FVVGVNEDKYTPDINIVSNATCTTNCLAPLAKIINDNFGIVEGLMTTVHAITATQKTVDGPSAKDWRGGRAASFNIIPSST
;
A
#
# COMPACT_ATOMS: atom_id res chain seq x y z
N PHE A 1 -11.10 -6.13 -1.62
CA PHE A 1 -11.60 -6.44 -0.28
C PHE A 1 -10.49 -6.26 0.72
N VAL A 2 -10.84 -5.85 1.93
CA VAL A 2 -9.97 -5.80 3.11
C VAL A 2 -10.77 -6.43 4.25
N VAL A 3 -10.21 -7.45 4.88
CA VAL A 3 -10.86 -8.16 5.99
C VAL A 3 -10.91 -7.25 7.23
N GLY A 4 -12.03 -7.27 7.95
CA GLY A 4 -12.37 -6.35 9.04
C GLY A 4 -12.89 -4.99 8.57
N VAL A 5 -13.11 -4.79 7.26
CA VAL A 5 -13.51 -3.50 6.69
C VAL A 5 -14.70 -3.63 5.74
N ASN A 6 -14.64 -4.55 4.78
CA ASN A 6 -15.69 -4.68 3.76
C ASN A 6 -15.88 -6.09 3.18
N GLU A 7 -15.36 -7.13 3.84
CA GLU A 7 -15.53 -8.52 3.45
C GLU A 7 -16.99 -8.97 3.45
N ASP A 8 -17.85 -8.33 4.25
CA ASP A 8 -19.30 -8.52 4.29
C ASP A 8 -19.99 -8.14 2.98
N LYS A 9 -19.35 -7.30 2.16
CA LYS A 9 -19.85 -6.89 0.84
C LYS A 9 -19.54 -7.90 -0.26
N TYR A 10 -18.79 -8.96 0.04
CA TYR A 10 -18.54 -10.03 -0.91
C TYR A 10 -19.83 -10.80 -1.18
N THR A 11 -20.10 -11.07 -2.46
CA THR A 11 -21.22 -11.90 -2.90
C THR A 11 -20.74 -13.04 -3.81
N PRO A 12 -21.40 -14.22 -3.82
CA PRO A 12 -20.91 -15.39 -4.56
C PRO A 12 -20.83 -15.22 -6.08
N ASP A 13 -21.47 -14.20 -6.65
CA ASP A 13 -21.41 -13.87 -8.08
C ASP A 13 -20.10 -13.13 -8.48
N ILE A 14 -19.32 -12.64 -7.50
CA ILE A 14 -18.04 -11.99 -7.75
C ILE A 14 -16.95 -13.04 -7.98
N ASN A 15 -16.70 -13.35 -9.25
CA ASN A 15 -15.74 -14.40 -9.64
C ASN A 15 -14.27 -13.97 -9.60
N ILE A 16 -13.98 -12.66 -9.56
CA ILE A 16 -12.61 -12.12 -9.56
C ILE A 16 -12.52 -11.05 -8.48
N VAL A 17 -11.57 -11.24 -7.56
CA VAL A 17 -11.38 -10.36 -6.40
C VAL A 17 -9.93 -9.89 -6.31
N SER A 18 -9.73 -8.70 -5.77
CA SER A 18 -8.42 -8.19 -5.35
C SER A 18 -8.40 -8.03 -3.82
N ASN A 19 -7.31 -8.47 -3.20
CA ASN A 19 -7.08 -8.33 -1.76
C ASN A 19 -6.42 -7.00 -1.38
N ALA A 20 -6.44 -6.02 -2.28
CA ALA A 20 -5.72 -4.75 -2.16
C ALA A 20 -4.20 -4.96 -1.93
N THR A 21 -3.53 -3.99 -1.32
CA THR A 21 -2.08 -4.03 -1.01
C THR A 21 -1.84 -4.19 0.48
N CYS A 22 -0.60 -4.52 0.87
CA CYS A 22 -0.18 -4.54 2.28
C CYS A 22 -0.46 -3.21 2.99
N THR A 23 -0.12 -2.09 2.35
CA THR A 23 -0.35 -0.75 2.90
C THR A 23 -1.84 -0.42 3.07
N THR A 24 -2.68 -0.79 2.10
CA THR A 24 -4.14 -0.60 2.23
C THR A 24 -4.73 -1.44 3.36
N ASN A 25 -4.30 -2.70 3.51
CA ASN A 25 -4.73 -3.56 4.61
C ASN A 25 -4.26 -3.04 5.98
N CYS A 26 -3.14 -2.33 6.05
CA CYS A 26 -2.70 -1.66 7.27
C CYS A 26 -3.53 -0.40 7.57
N LEU A 27 -3.76 0.45 6.57
CA LEU A 27 -4.42 1.75 6.76
C LEU A 27 -5.93 1.63 6.97
N ALA A 28 -6.62 0.81 6.17
CA ALA A 28 -8.08 0.81 6.10
C ALA A 28 -8.79 0.45 7.42
N PRO A 29 -8.35 -0.55 8.22
CA PRO A 29 -8.97 -0.85 9.50
C PRO A 29 -8.86 0.32 10.49
N LEU A 30 -7.69 0.97 10.55
CA LEU A 30 -7.48 2.15 11.39
C LEU A 30 -8.36 3.32 10.91
N ALA A 31 -8.33 3.61 9.61
CA ALA A 31 -9.12 4.67 9.01
C ALA A 31 -10.62 4.48 9.27
N LYS A 32 -11.13 3.24 9.18
CA LYS A 32 -12.51 2.90 9.50
C LYS A 32 -12.86 3.27 10.94
N ILE A 33 -12.10 2.80 11.92
CA ILE A 33 -12.38 3.05 13.34
C ILE A 33 -12.37 4.55 13.63
N ILE A 34 -11.36 5.28 13.13
CA ILE A 34 -11.24 6.71 13.36
C ILE A 34 -12.38 7.47 12.68
N ASN A 35 -12.71 7.13 11.43
CA ASN A 35 -13.79 7.79 10.70
C ASN A 35 -15.16 7.55 11.34
N ASP A 36 -15.46 6.31 11.74
CA ASP A 36 -16.76 5.96 12.32
C ASP A 36 -17.02 6.66 13.66
N ASN A 37 -15.97 6.95 14.43
CA ASN A 37 -16.09 7.57 15.76
C ASN A 37 -15.90 9.09 15.75
N PHE A 38 -15.06 9.63 14.86
CA PHE A 38 -14.63 11.02 14.92
C PHE A 38 -14.82 11.79 13.61
N GLY A 39 -15.05 11.08 12.50
CA GLY A 39 -15.11 11.65 11.16
C GLY A 39 -13.73 12.08 10.65
N ILE A 40 -13.29 11.53 9.51
CA ILE A 40 -12.09 12.00 8.81
C ILE A 40 -12.52 12.98 7.72
N VAL A 41 -12.16 14.25 7.85
CA VAL A 41 -12.41 15.26 6.81
C VAL A 41 -11.40 15.11 5.67
N GLU A 42 -10.12 14.97 6.00
CA GLU A 42 -9.02 14.75 5.07
C GLU A 42 -7.86 14.05 5.79
N GLY A 43 -6.95 13.43 5.03
CA GLY A 43 -5.79 12.73 5.59
C GLY A 43 -4.65 12.58 4.60
N LEU A 44 -3.43 12.81 5.07
CA LEU A 44 -2.20 12.52 4.35
C LEU A 44 -1.47 11.37 5.04
N MET A 45 -0.98 10.42 4.26
CA MET A 45 -0.31 9.23 4.78
C MET A 45 1.08 9.10 4.17
N THR A 46 2.02 8.63 4.97
CA THR A 46 3.35 8.20 4.53
C THR A 46 3.62 6.85 5.16
N THR A 47 4.11 5.90 4.37
CA THR A 47 4.57 4.60 4.86
C THR A 47 6.09 4.51 4.73
N VAL A 48 6.75 4.06 5.80
CA VAL A 48 8.16 3.65 5.73
C VAL A 48 8.14 2.15 5.46
N HIS A 49 8.38 1.80 4.20
CA HIS A 49 8.21 0.43 3.72
C HIS A 49 9.56 -0.30 3.64
N ALA A 50 9.56 -1.59 3.99
CA ALA A 50 10.73 -2.44 3.82
C ALA A 50 11.05 -2.69 2.34
N ILE A 51 12.30 -3.07 2.04
CA ILE A 51 12.73 -3.37 0.67
C ILE A 51 11.88 -4.50 0.08
N THR A 52 11.49 -4.36 -1.19
CA THR A 52 10.75 -5.39 -1.93
C THR A 52 11.54 -5.90 -3.14
N ALA A 53 11.07 -6.99 -3.75
CA ALA A 53 11.74 -7.67 -4.86
C ALA A 53 11.86 -6.82 -6.15
N THR A 54 11.12 -5.73 -6.28
CA THR A 54 11.18 -4.86 -7.47
C THR A 54 12.38 -3.90 -7.44
N GLN A 55 12.96 -3.65 -6.27
CA GLN A 55 14.12 -2.79 -6.10
C GLN A 55 15.42 -3.51 -6.49
N LYS A 56 16.51 -2.76 -6.63
CA LYS A 56 17.80 -3.28 -7.15
C LYS A 56 18.86 -3.33 -6.05
N THR A 57 19.70 -4.36 -6.06
CA THR A 57 20.79 -4.50 -5.07
C THR A 57 21.87 -3.44 -5.24
N VAL A 58 22.16 -3.07 -6.49
CA VAL A 58 23.03 -1.97 -6.90
C VAL A 58 22.29 -1.10 -7.92
N ASP A 59 22.81 0.11 -8.21
CA ASP A 59 22.21 1.01 -9.20
C ASP A 59 22.04 0.32 -10.55
N GLY A 60 20.82 0.35 -11.11
CA GLY A 60 20.50 -0.34 -12.34
C GLY A 60 19.24 0.19 -13.05
N PRO A 61 18.96 -0.30 -14.26
CA PRO A 61 17.84 0.19 -15.05
C PRO A 61 16.50 -0.15 -14.40
N SER A 62 15.66 0.87 -14.26
CA SER A 62 14.25 0.76 -13.86
C SER A 62 13.45 1.81 -14.63
N ALA A 63 13.15 1.53 -15.89
CA ALA A 63 12.67 2.53 -16.85
C ALA A 63 11.36 3.22 -16.43
N LYS A 64 10.49 2.53 -15.70
CA LYS A 64 9.21 3.03 -15.22
C LYS A 64 9.28 3.68 -13.83
N ASP A 65 10.36 3.45 -13.09
CA ASP A 65 10.59 4.03 -11.76
C ASP A 65 12.09 4.22 -11.54
N TRP A 66 12.59 5.39 -11.91
CA TRP A 66 14.01 5.69 -11.85
C TRP A 66 14.55 5.70 -10.41
N ARG A 67 13.71 6.05 -9.42
CA ARG A 67 14.10 6.08 -8.01
C ARG A 67 14.24 4.66 -7.46
N GLY A 68 13.32 3.76 -7.78
CA GLY A 68 13.40 2.35 -7.42
C GLY A 68 14.54 1.57 -8.11
N GLY A 69 15.16 2.15 -9.14
CA GLY A 69 16.36 1.61 -9.77
C GLY A 69 17.66 1.81 -8.97
N ARG A 70 17.63 2.65 -7.92
CA ARG A 70 18.78 2.91 -7.07
C ARG A 70 19.04 1.77 -6.08
N ALA A 71 20.28 1.62 -5.65
CA ALA A 71 20.71 0.57 -4.73
C ALA A 71 19.90 0.58 -3.42
N ALA A 72 19.08 -0.46 -3.22
CA ALA A 72 18.02 -0.48 -2.21
C ALA A 72 18.53 -0.42 -0.77
N SER A 73 19.65 -1.07 -0.47
CA SER A 73 20.19 -1.18 0.89
C SER A 73 20.97 0.05 1.37
N PHE A 74 21.14 1.06 0.51
CA PHE A 74 21.99 2.24 0.79
C PHE A 74 21.27 3.58 0.63
N ASN A 75 19.96 3.57 0.35
CA ASN A 75 19.20 4.77 0.04
C ASN A 75 17.86 4.81 0.78
N ILE A 76 17.43 6.02 1.16
CA ILE A 76 16.01 6.31 1.36
C ILE A 76 15.44 6.61 -0.02
N ILE A 77 14.45 5.83 -0.46
CA ILE A 77 13.90 5.90 -1.82
C ILE A 77 12.45 6.37 -1.75
N PRO A 78 12.14 7.64 -2.13
CA PRO A 78 10.77 8.10 -2.21
C PRO A 78 10.04 7.41 -3.37
N SER A 79 8.84 6.88 -3.10
CA SER A 79 8.00 6.17 -4.07
C SER A 79 6.57 6.72 -4.07
N SER A 80 5.89 6.65 -5.21
CA SER A 80 4.43 6.65 -5.22
C SER A 80 3.92 5.32 -4.67
N THR A 81 2.73 5.33 -4.08
CA THR A 81 2.04 4.14 -3.58
C THR A 81 0.63 4.05 -4.13
#